data_AF-A0A3S1BQQ6-F1
#
_entry.id   AF-A0A3S1BQQ6-F1
#
_cell.length_a   1.000
_cell.length_b   1.000
_cell.length_c   1.000
_cell.angle_alpha   90.00
_cell.angle_beta   90.00
_cell.angle_gamma   90.00
#
_symmetry.space_group_name_H-M   'P 1'
#
loop_
_entity.id
_entity.type
_entity.pdbx_description
1 polymer ?
#
loop_
_entity_poly.entity_id
_entity_poly.type
_entity_poly.pdbx_seq_one_letter_code
_entity_poly.pdbx_strand_id
1 'polypeptide(L)'
;MNPISDTSTHSLDRVDMNPISDTSTHSLDRVDMNPISDTSTHSLDRVDMNPISDTSTHSLDRVDMNPISDTSTHSLDRVDMNPISDTSTHSLDRVDMNPISDTSTHSLDRVDMNPISDTSTHSLDRVDMNPISDTSTHSLDRVDMNPISDTSTHSLDRVDMNPISDTSTQSRLRAVSDPST
;
A
#
# COMPACT_ATOMS: atom_id res chain seq x y z
N MET A 1 -18.66 -1.25 25.83
CA MET A 1 -20.01 -0.85 25.39
C MET A 1 -19.93 -0.88 23.88
N ASN A 2 -20.55 -1.84 23.19
CA ASN A 2 -20.52 -1.84 21.72
C ASN A 2 -21.48 -0.75 21.24
N PRO A 3 -21.01 0.31 20.57
CA PRO A 3 -21.89 1.36 20.11
C PRO A 3 -22.76 0.80 18.96
N ILE A 4 -24.08 0.87 19.13
CA ILE A 4 -25.09 0.52 18.12
C ILE A 4 -25.41 1.72 17.21
N SER A 5 -24.54 2.74 17.23
CA SER A 5 -24.70 4.04 16.58
C SER A 5 -23.33 4.58 16.22
N ASP A 6 -23.30 5.53 15.28
CA ASP A 6 -22.07 6.11 14.76
C ASP A 6 -21.19 6.67 15.89
N THR A 7 -19.90 6.42 15.80
CA THR A 7 -18.92 6.83 16.81
C THR A 7 -18.02 7.91 16.24
N SER A 8 -17.92 9.04 16.95
CA SER A 8 -16.96 10.10 16.61
C SER A 8 -16.08 10.43 17.81
N THR A 9 -14.76 10.40 17.62
CA THR A 9 -13.77 10.74 18.66
C THR A 9 -12.80 11.79 18.16
N HIS A 10 -12.49 12.77 19.01
CA HIS A 10 -11.51 13.83 18.73
C HIS A 10 -10.47 13.87 19.85
N SER A 11 -9.18 13.88 19.50
CA SER A 11 -8.06 14.18 20.41
C SER A 11 -8.03 13.38 21.72
N LEU A 12 -7.61 12.13 21.62
CA LEU A 12 -7.36 11.20 22.73
C LEU A 12 -5.95 10.61 22.60
N ASP A 13 -5.34 10.31 23.75
CA ASP A 13 -4.02 9.66 23.82
C ASP A 13 -4.10 8.19 23.36
N ARG A 14 -5.19 7.50 23.70
CA ARG A 14 -5.44 6.11 23.29
C ARG A 14 -6.92 5.84 23.12
N VAL A 15 -7.28 5.10 22.06
CA VAL A 15 -8.63 4.65 21.76
C VAL A 15 -8.63 3.16 21.46
N ASP A 16 -9.36 2.39 22.27
CA ASP A 16 -9.55 0.95 22.07
C ASP A 16 -11.04 0.65 21.88
N MET A 17 -11.49 0.29 20.68
CA MET A 17 -12.93 0.12 20.37
C MET A 17 -13.23 -1.01 19.38
N ASN A 18 -14.43 -1.58 19.47
CA ASN A 18 -14.97 -2.55 18.51
C ASN A 18 -16.33 -2.06 17.99
N PRO A 19 -16.36 -1.01 17.15
CA PRO A 19 -17.60 -0.41 16.68
C PRO A 19 -18.29 -1.33 15.65
N ILE A 20 -19.61 -1.37 15.70
CA ILE A 20 -20.44 -2.12 14.74
C ILE A 20 -21.17 -1.20 13.75
N SER A 21 -20.97 0.12 13.89
CA SER A 21 -21.50 1.19 13.04
C SER A 21 -20.34 2.10 12.62
N ASP A 22 -20.63 3.10 11.81
CA ASP A 22 -19.60 3.94 11.19
C ASP A 22 -18.78 4.68 12.25
N THR A 23 -17.48 4.78 12.01
CA THR A 23 -16.54 5.39 12.94
C THR A 23 -15.72 6.48 12.26
N SER A 24 -15.67 7.65 12.90
CA SER A 24 -14.80 8.74 12.48
C SER A 24 -13.88 9.19 13.63
N THR A 25 -12.57 9.17 13.39
CA THR A 25 -11.57 9.57 14.38
C THR A 25 -10.68 10.69 13.85
N HIS A 26 -10.27 11.60 14.73
CA HIS A 26 -9.37 12.72 14.41
C HIS A 26 -8.30 12.91 15.50
N SER A 27 -7.03 13.05 15.08
CA SER A 27 -5.90 13.53 15.89
C SER A 27 -5.62 12.71 17.16
N LEU A 28 -5.21 11.45 17.03
CA LEU A 28 -4.96 10.51 18.14
C LEU A 28 -3.50 10.00 18.14
N ASP A 29 -2.93 9.71 19.32
CA ASP A 29 -1.57 9.11 19.42
C ASP A 29 -1.61 7.60 19.12
N ARG A 30 -2.57 6.85 19.71
CA ARG A 30 -2.76 5.42 19.44
C ARG A 30 -4.22 5.01 19.26
N VAL A 31 -4.48 4.16 18.27
CA VAL A 31 -5.82 3.65 17.96
C VAL A 31 -5.77 2.15 17.70
N ASP A 32 -6.50 1.38 18.50
CA ASP A 32 -6.65 -0.08 18.32
C ASP A 32 -8.14 -0.37 18.06
N MET A 33 -8.52 -0.76 16.84
CA MET A 33 -9.93 -0.99 16.48
C MET A 33 -10.19 -2.25 15.66
N ASN A 34 -11.33 -2.89 15.90
CA ASN A 34 -11.86 -3.95 15.04
C ASN A 34 -13.28 -3.56 14.55
N PRO A 35 -13.38 -2.62 13.60
CA PRO A 35 -14.67 -2.13 13.13
C PRO A 35 -15.34 -3.12 12.17
N ILE A 36 -16.67 -3.25 12.29
CA ILE A 36 -17.46 -4.03 11.33
C ILE A 36 -17.93 -3.16 10.15
N SER A 37 -18.21 -1.88 10.41
CA SER A 37 -18.67 -0.90 9.41
C SER A 37 -17.54 0.04 9.00
N ASP A 38 -17.86 1.02 8.17
CA ASP A 38 -16.91 1.93 7.57
C ASP A 38 -16.15 2.76 8.61
N THR A 39 -14.86 2.95 8.37
CA THR A 39 -13.98 3.70 9.26
C THR A 39 -13.25 4.80 8.49
N SER A 40 -13.32 6.02 9.01
CA SER A 40 -12.54 7.15 8.52
C SER A 40 -11.64 7.70 9.62
N THR A 41 -10.34 7.76 9.37
CA THR A 41 -9.36 8.25 10.33
C THR A 41 -8.51 9.39 9.75
N HIS A 42 -8.28 10.44 10.52
CA HIS A 42 -7.41 11.56 10.14
C HIS A 42 -6.33 11.82 11.21
N SER A 43 -5.07 11.96 10.77
CA SER A 43 -3.92 12.41 11.59
C SER A 43 -3.65 11.56 12.84
N LEU A 44 -2.88 10.48 12.73
CA LEU A 44 -2.59 9.55 13.83
C LEU A 44 -1.10 9.17 13.87
N ASP A 45 -0.52 8.97 15.07
CA ASP A 45 0.86 8.49 15.21
C ASP A 45 0.94 6.96 15.00
N ARG A 46 0.05 6.18 15.64
CA ARG A 46 -0.05 4.73 15.46
C ARG A 46 -1.48 4.22 15.35
N VAL A 47 -1.70 3.30 14.43
CA VAL A 47 -3.01 2.72 14.14
C VAL A 47 -2.90 1.22 13.91
N ASP A 48 -3.61 0.46 14.73
CA ASP A 48 -3.74 -0.99 14.58
C ASP A 48 -5.22 -1.31 14.31
N MET A 49 -5.56 -1.76 13.10
CA MET A 49 -6.95 -2.05 12.73
C MET A 49 -7.14 -3.39 12.01
N ASN A 50 -8.23 -4.09 12.35
CA ASN A 50 -8.71 -5.24 11.59
C ASN A 50 -10.14 -4.99 11.10
N PRO A 51 -10.32 -4.10 10.10
CA PRO A 51 -11.64 -3.72 9.63
C PRO A 51 -12.26 -4.79 8.72
N ILE A 52 -13.57 -4.99 8.85
CA ILE A 52 -14.34 -5.84 7.94
C ILE A 52 -14.81 -5.06 6.72
N SER A 53 -15.25 -3.81 6.90
CA SER A 53 -15.71 -2.91 5.84
C SER A 53 -14.63 -1.90 5.44
N ASP A 54 -15.02 -0.93 4.63
CA ASP A 54 -14.14 0.02 3.99
C ASP A 54 -13.43 0.92 5.00
N THR A 55 -12.15 1.19 4.72
CA THR A 55 -11.31 2.04 5.57
C THR A 55 -10.68 3.15 4.74
N SER A 56 -10.87 4.39 5.19
CA SER A 56 -10.19 5.55 4.64
C SER A 56 -9.29 6.20 5.68
N THR A 57 -8.01 6.33 5.35
CA THR A 57 -7.01 6.91 6.25
C THR A 57 -6.27 8.09 5.62
N HIS A 58 -6.09 9.16 6.39
CA HIS A 58 -5.36 10.36 5.98
C HIS A 58 -4.24 10.70 6.98
N SER A 59 -3.00 10.81 6.48
CA SER A 59 -1.79 11.27 7.22
C SER A 59 -1.49 10.49 8.51
N LEU A 60 -0.67 9.44 8.44
CA LEU A 60 -0.29 8.64 9.62
C LEU A 60 1.23 8.36 9.66
N ASP A 61 1.82 8.23 10.86
CA ASP A 61 3.25 7.86 11.02
C ASP A 61 3.46 6.34 10.91
N ARG A 62 2.64 5.53 11.60
CA ARG A 62 2.67 4.06 11.51
C ARG A 62 1.27 3.45 11.47
N VAL A 63 1.10 2.44 10.62
CA VAL A 63 -0.18 1.77 10.39
C VAL A 63 0.01 0.28 10.19
N ASP A 64 -0.68 -0.50 11.01
CA ASP A 64 -0.76 -1.95 10.88
C ASP A 64 -2.24 -2.30 10.62
N MET A 65 -2.56 -2.78 9.41
CA MET A 65 -3.94 -3.13 9.06
C MET A 65 -4.09 -4.50 8.40
N ASN A 66 -5.12 -5.24 8.80
CA ASN A 66 -5.54 -6.46 8.12
C ASN A 66 -6.99 -6.33 7.63
N PRO A 67 -7.24 -5.49 6.59
CA PRO A 67 -8.58 -5.21 6.11
C PRO A 67 -9.12 -6.36 5.27
N ILE A 68 -10.43 -6.64 5.44
CA ILE A 68 -11.14 -7.59 4.57
C ILE A 68 -11.67 -6.88 3.31
N SER A 69 -12.20 -5.66 3.46
CA SER A 69 -12.73 -4.83 2.36
C SER A 69 -11.72 -3.75 1.93
N ASP A 70 -12.19 -2.81 1.12
CA ASP A 70 -11.37 -1.84 0.43
C ASP A 70 -10.68 -0.86 1.38
N THR A 71 -9.43 -0.52 1.06
CA THR A 71 -8.63 0.43 1.83
C THR A 71 -8.12 1.56 0.95
N SER A 72 -8.35 2.79 1.38
CA SER A 72 -7.83 3.98 0.73
C SER A 72 -6.99 4.82 1.68
N THR A 73 -5.78 5.15 1.25
CA THR A 73 -4.78 5.79 2.10
C THR A 73 -4.00 6.88 1.37
N HIS A 74 -3.93 8.08 1.94
CA HIS A 74 -3.33 9.25 1.24
C HIS A 74 -1.85 9.51 1.53
N SER A 75 -1.41 9.52 2.80
CA SER A 75 -0.01 9.86 3.15
C SER A 75 0.44 9.07 4.38
N LEU A 76 1.49 8.26 4.28
CA LEU A 76 2.04 7.49 5.42
C LEU A 76 3.58 7.45 5.46
N ASP A 77 4.18 7.41 6.65
CA ASP A 77 5.62 7.14 6.82
C ASP A 77 5.92 5.63 6.81
N ARG A 78 5.18 4.81 7.57
CA ARG A 78 5.31 3.34 7.59
C ARG A 78 3.96 2.64 7.59
N VAL A 79 3.88 1.56 6.80
CA VAL A 79 2.63 0.85 6.53
C VAL A 79 2.88 -0.64 6.42
N ASP A 80 2.23 -1.40 7.28
CA ASP A 80 2.21 -2.86 7.20
C ASP A 80 0.76 -3.30 6.96
N MET A 81 0.45 -3.83 5.77
CA MET A 81 -0.92 -4.26 5.44
C MET A 81 -0.99 -5.65 4.84
N ASN A 82 -2.00 -6.41 5.26
CA ASN A 82 -2.36 -7.70 4.64
C ASN A 82 -3.82 -7.64 4.15
N PRO A 83 -4.11 -6.86 3.10
CA PRO A 83 -5.47 -6.66 2.63
C PRO A 83 -5.97 -7.86 1.83
N ILE A 84 -7.24 -8.22 2.02
CA ILE A 84 -7.92 -9.23 1.20
C ILE A 84 -8.51 -8.61 -0.07
N SER A 85 -9.12 -7.43 0.05
CA SER A 85 -9.71 -6.67 -1.07
C SER A 85 -8.77 -5.56 -1.57
N ASP A 86 -9.31 -4.67 -2.39
CA ASP A 86 -8.57 -3.67 -3.14
C ASP A 86 -7.94 -2.62 -2.23
N THR A 87 -6.72 -2.21 -2.59
CA THR A 87 -5.96 -1.20 -1.85
C THR A 87 -5.53 -0.07 -2.78
N SER A 88 -5.84 1.17 -2.38
CA SER A 88 -5.38 2.37 -3.08
C SER A 88 -4.55 3.25 -2.15
N THR A 89 -3.31 3.54 -2.58
CA THR A 89 -2.34 4.32 -1.80
C THR A 89 -1.75 5.47 -2.61
N HIS A 90 -1.64 6.67 -2.03
CA HIS A 90 -1.19 7.85 -2.77
C HIS A 90 0.30 8.21 -2.55
N SER A 91 0.78 8.35 -1.31
CA SER A 91 2.19 8.67 -1.05
C SER A 91 2.70 7.99 0.21
N LEU A 92 3.70 7.12 0.12
CA LEU A 92 4.23 6.39 1.28
C LEU A 92 5.78 6.36 1.28
N ASP A 93 6.41 6.48 2.46
CA ASP A 93 7.88 6.37 2.59
C ASP A 93 8.34 4.91 2.68
N ARG A 94 7.71 4.09 3.52
CA ARG A 94 7.97 2.63 3.63
C ARG A 94 6.70 1.83 3.70
N VAL A 95 6.66 0.73 2.96
CA VAL A 95 5.45 -0.08 2.80
C VAL A 95 5.79 -1.55 2.70
N ASP A 96 5.19 -2.33 3.57
CA ASP A 96 5.22 -3.79 3.53
C ASP A 96 3.77 -4.27 3.30
N MET A 97 3.48 -4.81 2.11
CA MET A 97 2.12 -5.29 1.80
C MET A 97 2.09 -6.72 1.23
N ASN A 98 1.14 -7.51 1.69
CA ASN A 98 0.84 -8.83 1.13
C ASN A 98 -0.62 -8.88 0.65
N PRO A 99 -0.97 -8.14 -0.42
CA PRO A 99 -2.35 -8.04 -0.87
C PRO A 99 -2.79 -9.31 -1.61
N ILE A 100 -4.04 -9.73 -1.38
CA ILE A 100 -4.66 -10.81 -2.14
C ILE A 100 -5.31 -10.28 -3.43
N SER A 101 -6.01 -9.14 -3.36
CA SER A 101 -6.64 -8.46 -4.49
C SER A 101 -5.78 -7.30 -5.04
N ASP A 102 -6.39 -6.47 -5.86
CA ASP A 102 -5.71 -5.46 -6.66
C ASP A 102 -5.13 -4.34 -5.80
N THR A 103 -3.92 -3.91 -6.17
CA THR A 103 -3.23 -2.79 -5.50
C THR A 103 -2.91 -1.69 -6.50
N SER A 104 -3.30 -0.47 -6.16
CA SER A 104 -3.00 0.73 -6.95
C SER A 104 -2.24 1.74 -6.12
N THR A 105 -1.06 2.12 -6.59
CA THR A 105 -0.20 3.06 -5.86
C THR A 105 0.36 4.18 -6.72
N HIS A 106 0.40 5.39 -6.16
CA HIS A 106 0.88 6.56 -6.89
C HIS A 106 2.37 6.87 -6.68
N SER A 107 2.88 6.96 -5.45
CA SER A 107 4.30 7.27 -5.20
C SER A 107 4.82 6.59 -3.96
N LEU A 108 5.92 5.83 -4.08
CA LEU A 108 6.57 5.17 -2.93
C LEU A 108 8.11 5.34 -2.95
N ASP A 109 8.73 5.53 -1.78
CA ASP A 109 10.20 5.54 -1.62
C ASP A 109 10.77 4.12 -1.45
N ARG A 110 10.24 3.34 -0.49
CA ARG A 110 10.63 1.93 -0.28
C ARG A 110 9.42 1.02 -0.14
N VAL A 111 9.48 -0.12 -0.81
CA VAL A 111 8.32 -1.00 -0.97
C VAL A 111 8.74 -2.44 -1.00
N ASP A 112 8.17 -3.23 -0.09
CA ASP A 112 8.26 -4.68 -0.12
C ASP A 112 6.84 -5.22 -0.33
N MET A 113 6.56 -5.82 -1.49
CA MET A 113 5.23 -6.38 -1.78
C MET A 113 5.26 -7.81 -2.31
N ASN A 114 4.33 -8.63 -1.81
CA ASN A 114 4.09 -9.98 -2.34
C ASN A 114 2.62 -10.12 -2.79
N PRO A 115 2.22 -9.43 -3.87
CA PRO A 115 0.83 -9.41 -4.31
C PRO A 115 0.45 -10.72 -4.99
N ILE A 116 -0.77 -11.19 -4.72
CA ILE A 116 -1.35 -12.34 -5.42
C ILE A 116 -2.04 -11.90 -6.73
N SER A 117 -2.79 -10.80 -6.69
CA SER A 117 -3.49 -10.20 -7.84
C SER A 117 -2.70 -9.02 -8.44
N ASP A 118 -3.35 -8.26 -9.30
CA ASP A 118 -2.74 -7.24 -10.13
C ASP A 118 -2.23 -6.05 -9.32
N THR A 119 -1.05 -5.56 -9.70
CA THR A 119 -0.44 -4.37 -9.09
C THR A 119 -0.19 -3.29 -10.14
N SER A 120 -0.70 -2.09 -9.87
CA SER A 120 -0.47 -0.90 -10.70
C SER A 120 0.27 0.15 -9.88
N THR A 121 1.38 0.65 -10.41
CA THR A 121 2.17 1.66 -9.72
C THR A 121 2.67 2.77 -10.62
N HIS A 122 2.60 4.02 -10.15
CA HIS A 122 3.02 5.16 -10.96
C HIS A 122 4.50 5.53 -10.78
N SER A 123 5.02 5.62 -9.55
CA SER A 123 6.43 5.97 -9.32
C SER A 123 7.00 5.29 -8.09
N LEU A 124 8.16 4.66 -8.25
CA LEU A 124 8.88 3.98 -7.16
C LEU A 124 10.39 4.30 -7.17
N ASP A 125 11.00 4.57 -6.00
CA ASP A 125 12.48 4.67 -5.86
C ASP A 125 13.12 3.30 -5.62
N ARG A 126 12.74 2.59 -4.55
CA ARG A 126 13.26 1.24 -4.22
C ARG A 126 12.14 0.25 -3.97
N VAL A 127 12.25 -0.91 -4.61
CA VAL A 127 11.16 -1.87 -4.65
C VAL A 127 11.68 -3.29 -4.67
N ASP A 128 11.19 -4.09 -3.76
CA ASP A 128 11.34 -5.54 -3.76
C ASP A 128 9.94 -6.16 -3.94
N MET A 129 9.68 -6.79 -5.09
CA MET A 129 8.37 -7.39 -5.39
C MET A 129 8.45 -8.84 -5.86
N ASN A 130 7.57 -9.68 -5.32
CA ASN A 130 7.39 -11.07 -5.79
C ASN A 130 5.92 -11.30 -6.20
N PRO A 131 5.45 -10.67 -7.30
CA PRO A 131 4.06 -10.75 -7.70
C PRO A 131 3.74 -12.11 -8.33
N ILE A 132 2.55 -12.63 -8.02
CA ILE A 132 2.02 -13.84 -8.67
C ILE A 132 1.31 -13.47 -9.98
N SER A 133 0.48 -12.42 -9.98
CA SER A 133 -0.24 -11.90 -11.15
C SER A 133 0.49 -10.71 -11.79
N ASP A 134 -0.20 -10.00 -12.68
CA ASP A 134 0.35 -8.98 -13.54
C ASP A 134 0.78 -7.73 -12.77
N THR A 135 1.92 -7.16 -13.17
CA THR A 135 2.42 -5.90 -12.61
C THR A 135 2.64 -4.86 -13.70
N SER A 136 2.07 -3.67 -13.49
CA SER A 136 2.24 -2.51 -14.38
C SER A 136 2.88 -1.36 -13.62
N THR A 137 4.02 -0.88 -14.10
CA THR A 137 4.72 0.24 -13.46
C THR A 137 5.13 1.33 -14.43
N HIS A 138 4.90 2.59 -14.07
CA HIS A 138 5.21 3.71 -14.96
C HIS A 138 6.66 4.21 -14.82
N SER A 139 7.22 4.30 -13.61
CA SER A 139 8.60 4.75 -13.38
C SER A 139 9.25 4.06 -12.17
N LEU A 140 10.46 3.53 -12.36
CA LEU A 140 11.27 2.84 -11.36
C LEU A 140 12.72 3.40 -11.37
N ASP A 141 13.29 3.74 -10.20
CA ASP A 141 14.75 3.97 -10.05
C ASP A 141 15.47 2.62 -9.81
N ARG A 142 15.21 1.94 -8.70
CA ARG A 142 15.79 0.64 -8.33
C ARG A 142 14.70 -0.38 -8.05
N VAL A 143 14.76 -1.51 -8.74
CA VAL A 143 13.76 -2.57 -8.55
C VAL A 143 14.44 -3.94 -8.58
N ASP A 144 14.06 -4.76 -7.61
CA ASP A 144 14.34 -6.19 -7.56
C ASP A 144 12.98 -6.91 -7.66
N MET A 145 12.73 -7.65 -8.75
CA MET A 145 11.47 -8.39 -8.92
C MET A 145 11.65 -9.84 -9.35
N ASN A 146 10.82 -10.72 -8.77
CA ASN A 146 10.71 -12.13 -9.17
C ASN A 146 9.26 -12.46 -9.57
N PRO A 147 8.72 -11.90 -10.67
CA PRO A 147 7.33 -12.10 -11.05
C PRO A 147 7.08 -13.51 -11.61
N ILE A 148 5.92 -14.06 -11.28
CA ILE A 148 5.43 -15.31 -11.89
C ILE A 148 4.70 -15.02 -13.21
N SER A 149 3.86 -13.98 -13.26
CA SER A 149 3.10 -13.54 -14.45
C SER A 149 3.76 -12.34 -15.15
N ASP A 150 3.01 -11.70 -16.04
CA ASP A 150 3.49 -10.64 -16.91
C ASP A 150 3.86 -9.37 -16.15
N THR A 151 4.97 -8.74 -16.57
CA THR A 151 5.39 -7.44 -16.03
C THR A 151 5.57 -6.42 -17.15
N SER A 152 4.97 -5.25 -16.99
CA SER A 152 5.07 -4.12 -17.93
C SER A 152 5.65 -2.90 -17.24
N THR A 153 6.72 -2.33 -17.80
CA THR A 153 7.38 -1.15 -17.22
C THR A 153 7.77 -0.09 -18.26
N HIS A 154 7.49 1.19 -17.98
CA HIS A 154 7.66 2.29 -18.95
C HIS A 154 8.91 3.18 -18.78
N SER A 155 9.54 3.23 -17.61
CA SER A 155 10.77 4.00 -17.38
C SER A 155 11.58 3.36 -16.25
N LEU A 156 12.85 3.09 -16.54
CA LEU A 156 13.74 2.28 -15.70
C LEU A 156 15.14 2.92 -15.64
N ASP A 157 15.71 3.06 -14.45
CA ASP A 157 17.14 3.35 -14.27
C ASP A 157 17.95 2.07 -14.00
N ARG A 158 17.66 1.35 -12.90
CA ARG A 158 18.35 0.12 -12.49
C ARG A 158 17.35 -0.98 -12.13
N VAL A 159 17.57 -2.14 -12.73
CA VAL A 159 16.60 -3.24 -12.66
C VAL A 159 17.30 -4.57 -12.59
N ASP A 160 16.99 -5.32 -11.54
CA ASP A 160 17.27 -6.75 -11.45
C ASP A 160 15.92 -7.49 -11.46
N MET A 161 15.63 -8.20 -12.57
CA MET A 161 14.40 -8.98 -12.73
C MET A 161 14.74 -10.43 -13.05
N ASN A 162 14.04 -11.37 -12.40
CA ASN A 162 14.13 -12.79 -12.68
C ASN A 162 12.72 -13.39 -12.92
N PRO A 163 12.08 -13.04 -14.05
CA PRO A 163 10.70 -13.42 -14.34
C PRO A 163 10.59 -14.89 -14.75
N ILE A 164 9.46 -15.52 -14.42
CA ILE A 164 9.07 -16.83 -14.97
C ILE A 164 8.32 -16.68 -16.31
N SER A 165 7.55 -15.59 -16.48
CA SER A 165 6.74 -15.28 -17.67
C SER A 165 7.23 -14.02 -18.41
N ASP A 166 6.42 -13.45 -19.31
CA ASP A 166 6.86 -12.39 -20.21
C ASP A 166 7.13 -11.07 -19.47
N THR A 167 8.15 -10.34 -19.93
CA THR A 167 8.49 -9.02 -19.37
C THR A 167 8.65 -8.02 -20.50
N SER A 168 7.84 -6.96 -20.45
CA SER A 168 7.87 -5.85 -21.40
C SER A 168 8.44 -4.61 -20.72
N THR A 169 9.67 -4.24 -21.09
CA THR A 169 10.30 -3.02 -20.62
C THR A 169 10.46 -2.01 -21.75
N GLN A 170 9.88 -0.83 -21.57
CA GLN A 170 10.23 0.35 -22.33
C GLN A 170 11.13 1.20 -21.43
N SER A 171 12.40 1.42 -21.83
CA SER A 171 13.30 2.29 -21.08
C SER A 171 13.80 3.42 -21.96
N ARG A 172 13.86 4.64 -21.41
CA ARG A 172 14.66 5.73 -21.99
C ARG A 172 16.12 5.54 -21.57
N LEU A 173 16.74 4.43 -21.96
CA LEU A 173 18.19 4.26 -21.81
C LEU A 173 18.87 5.41 -22.56
N ARG A 174 19.59 6.29 -21.86
CA ARG A 174 20.77 6.89 -22.46
C ARG A 174 21.69 5.71 -22.75
N ALA A 175 21.73 5.28 -24.01
CA ALA A 175 22.77 4.36 -24.45
C ALA A 175 24.12 5.02 -24.13
N VAL A 176 24.81 4.54 -23.09
CA VAL A 176 26.26 4.66 -23.06
C VAL A 176 26.73 3.63 -24.08
N SER A 177 26.81 4.05 -25.33
CA SER A 177 27.62 3.34 -26.32
C SER A 177 29.05 3.38 -25.79
N ASP A 178 29.57 2.25 -25.32
CA ASP A 178 31.01 2.10 -25.14
C ASP A 178 31.65 2.08 -26.55
N PRO A 179 32.47 3.08 -26.93
CA PRO A 179 33.11 3.09 -28.23
C PRO A 179 34.42 2.30 -28.15
N SER A 180 34.38 1.00 -27.85
CA SER A 180 35.53 0.10 -28.08
C SER A 180 35.25 -1.38 -27.79
N THR A 181 34.79 -2.13 -28.80
CA THR A 181 35.43 -3.35 -29.36
C THR A 181 34.64 -3.83 -30.56
#